data_AF-E4PH15-F1
#
_entry.id   AF-E4PH15-F1
#
_cell.length_a   1.000
_cell.length_b   1.000
_cell.length_c   1.000
_cell.angle_alpha   90.00
_cell.angle_beta   90.00
_cell.angle_gamma   90.00
#
_symmetry.space_group_name_H-M   'P 1'
#
loop_
_entity.id
_entity.type
_entity.pdbx_description
1 polymer ?
#
loop_
_entity_poly.entity_id
_entity_poly.type
_entity_poly.pdbx_seq_one_letter_code
_entity_poly.pdbx_strand_id
1 'polypeptide(L)'
;MKIQNAIETKLNDAFDARVLQVENESHKHSVPPNSETHFKVTLVSPEFEGQMRVRRHQAIYKVLAEELAGPVHALALHLYSPEEWEATGQSAPESPNCMGGSKKDPAMATRTAQGEGS
;
A
#
# COMPACT_ATOMS: atom_id res chain seq x y z
N MET A 1 -3.10 14.80 18.99
CA MET A 1 -3.26 14.46 17.56
C MET A 1 -2.39 13.25 17.28
N LYS A 2 -2.88 12.25 16.53
CA LYS A 2 -2.12 11.03 16.22
C LYS A 2 -1.27 11.28 14.96
N ILE A 3 0.01 10.91 14.99
CA ILE A 3 0.95 11.04 13.85
C ILE A 3 0.39 10.42 12.56
N GLN A 4 -0.30 9.28 12.69
CA GLN A 4 -1.03 8.64 11.59
C GLN A 4 -1.93 9.61 10.80
N ASN A 5 -2.73 10.41 11.49
CA ASN A 5 -3.69 11.31 10.85
C ASN A 5 -3.00 12.51 10.15
N ALA A 6 -1.87 12.96 10.70
CA ALA A 6 -1.05 13.99 10.06
C ALA A 6 -0.44 13.47 8.75
N ILE A 7 0.07 12.24 8.77
CA ILE A 7 0.59 11.56 7.56
C ILE A 7 -0.53 11.42 6.53
N GLU A 8 -1.70 10.91 6.92
CA GLU A 8 -2.83 10.75 6.01
C GLU A 8 -3.22 12.06 5.35
N THR A 9 -3.36 13.14 6.14
CA THR A 9 -3.76 14.45 5.63
C THR A 9 -2.73 15.01 4.66
N LYS A 10 -1.43 14.98 5.01
CA LYS A 10 -0.36 15.51 4.16
C LYS A 10 -0.25 14.75 2.84
N LEU A 11 -0.41 13.43 2.88
CA LEU A 11 -0.33 12.59 1.68
C LEU A 11 -1.54 12.76 0.77
N ASN A 12 -2.73 12.93 1.36
CA ASN A 12 -3.94 13.20 0.60
C ASN A 12 -3.92 14.59 -0.06
N ASP A 13 -3.35 15.59 0.61
CA ASP A 13 -3.19 16.94 0.07
C ASP A 13 -2.10 17.02 -1.01
N ALA A 14 -1.00 16.30 -0.84
CA ALA A 14 0.15 16.35 -1.74
C ALA A 14 0.04 15.44 -2.99
N PHE A 15 -0.79 14.39 -2.95
CA PHE A 15 -0.91 13.41 -4.02
C PHE A 15 -2.37 13.04 -4.28
N ASP A 16 -2.71 12.72 -5.53
CA ASP A 16 -4.03 12.16 -5.86
C ASP A 16 -4.07 10.67 -5.47
N ALA A 17 -4.23 10.42 -4.16
CA ALA A 17 -4.23 9.10 -3.58
C ALA A 17 -5.61 8.45 -3.75
N ARG A 18 -5.75 7.61 -4.77
CA ARG A 18 -6.96 6.81 -5.00
C ARG A 18 -7.21 5.81 -3.87
N VAL A 19 -6.13 5.28 -3.29
CA VAL A 19 -6.16 4.47 -2.06
C VAL A 19 -5.07 4.99 -1.13
N LEU A 20 -5.44 5.25 0.11
CA LEU A 20 -4.52 5.67 1.17
C LEU A 20 -4.82 4.86 2.43
N GLN A 21 -3.82 4.12 2.91
CA GLN A 21 -3.91 3.37 4.17
C GLN A 21 -2.63 3.59 4.96
N VAL A 22 -2.77 3.99 6.22
CA VAL A 22 -1.65 4.15 7.14
C VAL A 22 -1.87 3.23 8.33
N GLU A 23 -0.95 2.31 8.58
CA GLU A 23 -0.96 1.37 9.70
C GLU A 23 0.25 1.60 10.61
N ASN A 24 0.05 1.57 11.92
CA ASN A 24 1.14 1.62 12.90
C ASN A 24 1.50 0.19 13.31
N GLU A 25 2.71 -0.26 12.95
CA GLU A 25 3.21 -1.62 13.26
C GLU A 25 4.14 -1.65 14.49
N SER A 26 4.27 -0.53 15.22
CA SER A 26 5.17 -0.42 16.37
C SER A 26 4.85 -1.38 17.54
N HIS A 27 3.69 -2.04 17.53
CA HIS A 27 3.24 -2.96 18.59
C HIS A 27 3.88 -4.35 18.56
N LYS A 28 4.63 -4.73 17.50
CA LYS A 28 5.00 -6.14 17.25
C LYS A 28 6.39 -6.54 17.71
N HIS A 29 7.21 -5.62 18.22
CA HIS A 29 8.56 -5.92 18.69
C HIS A 29 8.71 -5.48 20.15
N SER A 30 9.43 -6.28 20.96
CA SER A 30 9.87 -5.94 22.32
C SER A 30 10.89 -4.79 22.31
N VAL A 31 10.49 -3.63 21.79
CA VAL A 31 11.16 -2.34 21.94
C VAL A 31 10.60 -1.65 23.18
N PRO A 32 11.37 -0.78 23.85
CA PRO A 32 10.90 -0.08 25.05
C PRO A 32 9.56 0.63 24.81
N PRO A 33 8.68 0.69 25.83
CA PRO A 33 7.34 1.27 25.74
C PRO A 33 7.44 2.78 25.45
N ASN A 34 7.39 3.13 24.15
CA ASN A 34 7.28 4.48 23.55
C ASN A 34 7.95 4.59 22.16
N SER A 35 8.49 3.50 21.60
CA SER A 35 9.08 3.55 20.26
C SER A 35 8.02 3.43 19.16
N GLU A 36 7.30 4.52 18.88
CA GLU A 36 6.51 4.71 17.64
C GLU A 36 7.45 4.83 16.42
N THR A 37 8.16 3.74 16.15
CA THR A 37 9.34 3.74 15.26
C THR A 37 9.04 3.19 13.88
N HIS A 38 7.96 2.41 13.73
CA HIS A 38 7.61 1.74 12.48
C HIS A 38 6.17 2.04 12.05
N PHE A 39 6.04 2.67 10.90
CA PHE A 39 4.76 2.94 10.23
C PHE A 39 4.76 2.33 8.84
N LYS A 40 3.61 1.80 8.41
CA LYS A 40 3.39 1.29 7.06
C LYS A 40 2.38 2.18 6.36
N VAL A 41 2.75 2.67 5.18
CA VAL A 41 1.91 3.53 4.36
C VAL A 41 1.72 2.85 3.01
N THR A 42 0.48 2.54 2.68
CA THR A 42 0.08 2.06 1.36
C THR A 42 -0.61 3.19 0.63
N LEU A 43 -0.05 3.59 -0.52
CA LEU A 43 -0.61 4.66 -1.35
C LEU A 43 -0.69 4.19 -2.80
N VAL A 44 -1.87 4.30 -3.39
CA VAL A 44 -2.12 4.04 -4.81
C VAL A 44 -2.41 5.36 -5.50
N SER A 45 -1.60 5.72 -6.48
CA SER A 45 -1.79 6.96 -7.25
C SER A 45 -1.36 6.77 -8.71
N PRO A 46 -2.12 7.34 -9.68
CA PRO A 46 -1.72 7.35 -11.09
C PRO A 46 -0.40 8.11 -11.32
N GLU A 47 -0.04 9.03 -10.43
CA GLU A 47 1.21 9.79 -10.55
C GLU A 47 2.45 8.89 -10.48
N PHE A 48 2.33 7.71 -9.87
CA PHE A 48 3.42 6.75 -9.75
C PHE A 48 3.63 5.92 -11.02
N GLU A 49 2.68 5.90 -11.94
CA GLU A 49 2.79 5.19 -13.21
C GLU A 49 4.02 5.70 -14.00
N GLY A 50 4.87 4.77 -14.46
CA GLY A 50 6.12 5.11 -15.14
C GLY A 50 7.23 5.73 -14.27
N GLN A 51 6.98 6.03 -12.99
CA GLN A 51 8.02 6.53 -12.08
C GLN A 51 8.83 5.41 -11.42
N MET A 52 10.13 5.63 -11.27
CA MET A 52 11.01 4.73 -10.51
C MET A 52 10.66 4.71 -9.02
N ARG A 53 10.69 3.53 -8.40
CA ARG A 53 10.44 3.33 -6.96
C ARG A 53 11.20 4.31 -6.05
N VAL A 54 12.48 4.57 -6.33
CA VAL A 54 13.28 5.54 -5.55
C VAL A 54 12.70 6.96 -5.63
N ARG A 55 12.25 7.41 -6.81
CA ARG A 55 11.65 8.74 -6.99
C ARG A 55 10.34 8.86 -6.22
N ARG A 56 9.49 7.82 -6.29
CA ARG A 56 8.23 7.73 -5.51
C ARG A 56 8.52 7.87 -4.01
N HIS A 57 9.49 7.12 -3.48
CA HIS A 57 9.87 7.19 -2.08
C HIS A 57 10.41 8.57 -1.69
N GLN A 58 11.28 9.17 -2.52
CA GLN A 58 11.82 10.52 -2.26
C GLN A 58 10.72 11.58 -2.18
N ALA A 59 9.70 11.50 -3.03
CA ALA A 59 8.58 12.44 -3.00
C ALA A 59 7.81 12.34 -1.67
N ILE A 60 7.49 11.13 -1.23
CA ILE A 60 6.82 10.89 0.05
C ILE A 60 7.69 11.33 1.23
N TYR A 61 8.98 10.97 1.24
CA TYR A 61 9.90 11.40 2.28
C TYR A 61 10.03 12.92 2.36
N LYS A 62 9.92 13.64 1.24
CA LYS A 62 9.94 15.10 1.23
C LYS A 62 8.69 15.69 1.89
N VAL A 63 7.52 15.11 1.65
CA VAL A 63 6.25 15.55 2.27
C VAL A 63 6.23 15.23 3.76
N LEU A 64 6.77 14.07 4.14
CA LEU A 64 6.82 13.61 5.54
C LEU A 64 8.12 13.99 6.26
N ALA A 65 8.99 14.81 5.65
CA ALA A 65 10.31 15.14 6.20
C ALA A 65 10.21 15.78 7.59
N GLU A 66 9.18 16.59 7.83
CA GLU A 66 8.92 17.23 9.12
C GLU A 66 8.56 16.21 10.21
N GLU A 67 7.79 15.17 9.87
CA GLU A 67 7.40 14.11 10.80
C GLU A 67 8.57 13.14 11.08
N LEU A 68 9.38 12.88 10.05
CA LEU A 68 10.62 12.08 10.12
C LEU A 68 11.74 12.76 10.91
N ALA A 69 11.78 14.09 10.93
CA ALA A 69 12.70 14.84 11.76
C ALA A 69 12.33 14.76 13.26
N GLY A 70 11.14 14.27 13.58
CA GLY A 70 10.63 14.13 14.94
C GLY A 70 10.66 12.67 15.44
N PRO A 71 9.51 12.09 15.81
CA PRO A 71 9.46 10.80 16.52
C PRO A 71 9.62 9.56 15.62
N VAL A 72 9.48 9.71 14.29
CA VAL A 72 9.42 8.55 13.37
C VAL A 72 10.82 8.11 12.93
N HIS A 73 11.22 6.88 13.27
CA HIS A 73 12.52 6.32 12.86
C HIS A 73 12.48 5.68 11.46
N ALA A 74 11.40 4.97 11.12
CA ALA A 74 11.29 4.26 9.84
C ALA A 74 9.84 4.20 9.34
N LEU A 75 9.67 4.42 8.03
CA LEU A 75 8.40 4.23 7.33
C LEU A 75 8.58 3.22 6.19
N ALA A 76 7.73 2.19 6.20
CA ALA A 76 7.55 1.26 5.09
C ALA A 76 6.56 1.88 4.10
N LEU A 77 7.04 2.22 2.90
CA LEU A 77 6.24 2.82 1.84
C LEU A 77 5.90 1.78 0.79
N HIS A 78 4.62 1.56 0.59
CA HIS A 78 4.04 0.67 -0.40
C HIS A 78 3.30 1.51 -1.44
N LEU A 79 4.02 1.89 -2.49
CA LEU A 79 3.56 2.84 -3.50
C LEU A 79 3.28 2.12 -4.82
N TYR A 80 2.02 2.04 -5.20
CA TYR A 80 1.56 1.33 -6.39
C TYR A 80 0.90 2.28 -7.39
N SER A 81 1.04 2.01 -8.68
CA SER A 81 0.15 2.60 -9.67
C SER A 81 -1.24 1.94 -9.60
N PRO A 82 -2.32 2.59 -10.08
CA PRO A 82 -3.63 1.97 -10.18
C PRO A 82 -3.58 0.69 -11.03
N GLU A 83 -2.80 0.66 -12.10
CA GLU A 83 -2.59 -0.55 -12.92
C GLU A 83 -1.91 -1.68 -12.12
N GLU A 84 -0.87 -1.37 -11.35
CA GLU A 84 -0.19 -2.33 -10.47
C GLU A 84 -1.16 -2.84 -9.40
N TRP A 85 -1.97 -1.95 -8.83
CA TRP A 85 -2.97 -2.29 -7.82
C TRP A 85 -4.06 -3.23 -8.34
N GLU A 86 -4.57 -2.93 -9.53
CA GLU A 86 -5.55 -3.78 -10.23
C GLU A 86 -4.95 -5.13 -10.59
N ALA A 87 -3.69 -5.16 -11.04
CA ALA A 87 -2.97 -6.40 -11.31
C ALA A 87 -2.73 -7.25 -10.04
N THR A 88 -2.60 -6.63 -8.87
CA THR A 88 -2.52 -7.33 -7.57
C THR A 88 -3.87 -7.82 -7.03
N GLY A 89 -4.98 -7.53 -7.72
CA GLY A 89 -6.32 -7.93 -7.29
C GLY A 89 -7.01 -6.93 -6.36
N GLN A 90 -6.55 -5.67 -6.33
CA GLN A 90 -7.13 -4.56 -5.56
C GLN A 90 -7.18 -4.77 -4.02
N SER A 91 -6.43 -5.75 -3.51
CA SER A 91 -6.29 -6.00 -2.08
C SER A 91 -4.89 -5.56 -1.63
N ALA A 92 -4.82 -4.61 -0.70
CA ALA A 92 -3.63 -4.54 0.16
C ALA A 92 -3.46 -5.94 0.73
N PRO A 93 -2.26 -6.54 0.77
CA PRO A 93 -2.10 -7.81 1.46
C PRO A 93 -2.56 -7.60 2.91
N GLU A 94 -3.79 -8.05 3.17
CA GLU A 94 -4.40 -8.04 4.48
C GLU A 94 -3.43 -8.84 5.35
N SER A 95 -2.94 -8.21 6.42
CA SER A 95 -2.01 -8.81 7.37
C SER A 95 -2.34 -10.29 7.54
N PRO A 96 -1.39 -11.22 7.26
CA PRO A 96 -1.71 -12.61 7.00
C PRO A 96 -2.55 -13.16 8.15
N ASN A 97 -3.81 -13.40 7.84
CA ASN A 97 -4.71 -14.11 8.73
C ASN A 97 -4.20 -15.54 8.74
N CYS A 98 -3.44 -15.88 9.78
CA CYS A 98 -3.11 -17.24 10.11
C CYS A 98 -4.43 -17.97 10.36
N MET A 99 -4.93 -18.69 9.36
CA MET A 99 -5.57 -20.01 9.42
C MET A 99 -6.59 -20.20 8.28
N GLY A 100 -6.46 -21.32 7.56
CA GLY A 100 -7.59 -21.96 6.87
C GLY A 100 -7.45 -22.04 5.36
N GLY A 101 -6.79 -23.09 4.86
CA GLY A 101 -6.59 -23.30 3.43
C GLY A 101 -7.87 -23.59 2.66
N SER A 102 -7.92 -23.15 1.40
CA SER A 102 -8.19 -23.97 0.21
C SER A 102 -8.62 -23.12 -0.99
N LYS A 103 -7.81 -23.19 -2.05
CA LYS A 103 -8.20 -23.20 -3.48
C LYS A 103 -8.98 -21.98 -4.02
N LYS A 104 -8.35 -21.22 -4.93
CA LYS A 104 -8.54 -21.37 -6.40
C LYS A 104 -7.86 -20.21 -7.16
N ASP A 105 -6.86 -20.56 -7.96
CA ASP A 105 -6.50 -19.90 -9.21
C ASP A 105 -6.74 -20.92 -10.34
N PRO A 106 -6.72 -20.55 -11.63
CA PRO A 106 -7.30 -19.36 -12.27
C PRO A 106 -8.22 -19.77 -13.44
N ALA A 107 -9.12 -18.87 -13.85
CA ALA A 107 -9.93 -19.04 -15.05
C ALA A 107 -9.10 -18.78 -16.31
N MET A 108 -8.76 -19.84 -17.07
CA MET A 108 -8.20 -19.72 -18.41
C MET A 108 -8.46 -20.97 -19.26
N ALA A 109 -9.36 -20.86 -20.25
CA ALA A 109 -9.39 -21.64 -21.51
C ALA A 109 -10.65 -21.19 -22.29
N THR A 110 -10.52 -20.30 -23.27
CA THR A 110 -10.37 -20.63 -24.70
C THR A 110 -11.61 -21.26 -25.33
N ARG A 111 -12.41 -20.39 -25.98
CA ARG A 111 -12.86 -20.47 -27.38
C ARG A 111 -13.04 -21.87 -27.98
N THR A 112 -14.29 -22.30 -28.20
CA THR A 112 -14.67 -23.12 -29.36
C THR A 112 -16.12 -22.84 -29.76
N ALA A 113 -16.29 -22.61 -31.06
CA ALA A 113 -17.53 -22.38 -31.77
C ALA A 113 -18.24 -23.70 -32.12
N GLN A 114 -19.34 -23.59 -32.89
CA GLN A 114 -20.24 -24.62 -33.45
C GLN A 114 -21.49 -24.83 -32.56
N GLY A 115 -22.72 -24.51 -32.95
CA GLY A 115 -23.28 -24.28 -34.28
C GLY A 115 -23.66 -25.62 -34.91
N GLU A 116 -24.89 -26.06 -34.69
CA GLU A 116 -25.69 -27.06 -35.43
C GLU A 116 -27.08 -27.05 -34.76
N GLY A 117 -28.23 -26.91 -35.42
CA GLY A 117 -28.54 -27.17 -36.82
C GLY A 117 -29.57 -28.28 -36.89
N SER A 118 -30.84 -27.88 -37.05
CA SER A 118 -32.01 -28.69 -37.45
C SER A 118 -32.64 -29.67 -36.45
#